data_AF-A0A8C3IIX5-F1
#
_entry.id   AF-A0A8C3IIX5-F1
#
_cell.length_a   1.000
_cell.length_b   1.000
_cell.length_c   1.000
_cell.angle_alpha   90.00
_cell.angle_beta   90.00
_cell.angle_gamma   90.00
#
_symmetry.space_group_name_H-M   'P 1'
#
loop_
_entity.id
_entity.type
_entity.pdbx_description
1 polymer ?
#
loop_
_entity_poly.entity_id
_entity_poly.type
_entity_poly.pdbx_seq_one_letter_code
_entity_poly.pdbx_strand_id
1 'polypeptide(L)'
;MDPEISIMLQCPSPKGLAETEVRAELSPAYDRRQLPGGQAWIDAVWEARCRHSPWLFNGSKFRLHSAQLDGGSLTFRLGLTCYKDFLGTNRAGMARHLQQQGRQDFGDSQAYLAEPLGVGAMVHTADDCFVFLRRSLKVGEAPGLIDIPGGHPEPQAVVGDVPEESIRLQDLPRQMVVKEIFNSILREIRDEVNLPLPTLSQPVLLGIARNQTSAGRASAEFYVRCSLTLEQVKQRYEIGGPEAQESTGIIFIKRENPDVRLSKALSYVLRHGAAQLGLEMGADGFVDVAALLSLPRFGGVSVADVRHVVETNEKRRFALRSHPSDGRLQIRANQGHSLQVSELELIPLLEPTALPQTMAHGTYLRHWPAICQGGLSRMGRNHIHLAPGLPGDGHILSGMRQDCDVAIVINGPQALADGIKFYRSANGVILTPGDAEGLLPPQYFQRVLQLRPDRRLLPLK
;
A
#
# COMPACT_ATOMS: atom_id res chain seq x y z
N MET A 1 -0.59 13.04 5.09
CA MET A 1 -0.67 11.80 5.89
C MET A 1 -2.14 11.52 6.14
N ASP A 2 -2.50 10.26 6.28
CA ASP A 2 -3.86 9.85 6.60
C ASP A 2 -4.25 10.37 8.01
N PRO A 3 -5.31 11.20 8.16
CA PRO A 3 -5.67 11.77 9.47
C PRO A 3 -6.25 10.73 10.44
N GLU A 4 -6.65 9.55 9.95
CA GLU A 4 -7.28 8.51 10.76
C GLU A 4 -6.27 7.63 11.51
N ILE A 5 -4.99 7.67 11.11
CA ILE A 5 -3.92 6.83 11.68
C ILE A 5 -2.72 7.69 12.06
N SER A 6 -2.17 7.46 13.25
CA SER A 6 -0.87 8.02 13.65
C SER A 6 0.07 6.92 14.14
N ILE A 7 1.34 6.99 13.74
CA ILE A 7 2.38 6.08 14.22
C ILE A 7 2.81 6.53 15.62
N MET A 8 2.60 5.70 16.63
CA MET A 8 3.06 5.94 18.00
C MET A 8 4.51 5.47 18.16
N LEU A 9 4.87 4.35 17.54
CA LEU A 9 6.21 3.80 17.57
C LEU A 9 6.51 3.06 16.27
N GLN A 10 7.70 3.27 15.72
CA GLN A 10 8.25 2.48 14.63
C GLN A 10 9.50 1.77 15.13
N CYS A 11 9.57 0.45 14.96
CA CYS A 11 10.78 -0.30 15.32
C CYS A 11 11.95 0.17 14.43
N PRO A 12 13.17 0.29 14.99
CA PRO A 12 14.30 0.92 14.32
C PRO A 12 14.90 0.04 13.21
N SER A 13 14.75 -1.28 13.35
CA SER A 13 15.22 -2.27 12.39
C SER A 13 14.09 -2.62 11.41
N PRO A 14 14.38 -2.72 10.10
CA PRO A 14 13.45 -3.29 9.13
C PRO A 14 13.04 -4.73 9.46
N LYS A 15 13.83 -5.41 10.31
CA LYS A 15 13.53 -6.75 10.78
C LYS A 15 12.53 -6.79 11.94
N GLY A 16 12.13 -5.64 12.50
CA GLY A 16 11.29 -5.53 13.70
C GLY A 16 11.99 -6.04 14.98
N LEU A 17 11.21 -6.26 16.04
CA LEU A 17 11.65 -6.79 17.33
C LEU A 17 11.03 -8.18 17.61
N ALA A 18 11.84 -9.13 18.04
CA ALA A 18 11.40 -10.44 18.52
C ALA A 18 10.87 -10.37 19.97
N GLU A 19 10.15 -11.41 20.42
CA GLU A 19 9.61 -11.51 21.78
C GLU A 19 10.67 -11.24 22.87
N THR A 20 11.88 -11.76 22.68
CA THR A 20 13.01 -11.63 23.61
C THR A 20 13.55 -10.20 23.76
N GLU A 21 13.26 -9.33 22.80
CA GLU A 21 13.68 -7.92 22.78
C GLU A 21 12.59 -7.00 23.37
N VAL A 22 11.48 -7.59 23.84
CA VAL A 22 10.34 -6.87 24.39
C VAL A 22 10.18 -7.19 25.88
N ARG A 23 9.87 -6.15 26.66
CA ARG A 23 9.60 -6.23 28.10
C ARG A 23 8.26 -5.58 28.40
N ALA A 24 7.67 -5.97 29.53
CA ALA A 24 6.48 -5.33 30.07
C ALA A 24 6.76 -4.78 31.48
N GLU A 25 6.29 -3.56 31.72
CA GLU A 25 6.21 -2.92 33.02
C GLU A 25 4.73 -2.76 33.38
N LEU A 26 4.34 -3.32 34.51
CA LEU A 26 2.95 -3.35 34.97
C LEU A 26 2.80 -2.47 36.20
N SER A 27 1.84 -1.54 36.19
CA SER A 27 1.57 -0.68 37.35
C SER A 27 0.15 -0.12 37.31
N PRO A 28 -0.55 -0.04 38.47
CA PRO A 28 -1.83 0.68 38.56
C PRO A 28 -1.71 2.17 38.19
N ALA A 29 -0.50 2.74 38.25
CA ALA A 29 -0.25 4.09 37.76
C ALA A 29 -0.46 4.24 36.24
N TYR A 30 -0.47 3.12 35.51
CA TYR A 30 -0.74 3.02 34.08
C TYR A 30 -2.21 2.70 33.78
N ASP A 31 -3.07 2.61 34.79
CA ASP A 31 -4.52 2.47 34.60
C ASP A 31 -5.16 3.80 34.19
N ARG A 32 -6.40 3.71 33.72
CA ARG A 32 -7.21 4.88 33.37
C ARG A 32 -7.49 5.72 34.62
N ARG A 33 -7.43 7.05 34.48
CA ARG A 33 -7.85 7.98 35.55
C ARG A 33 -9.36 7.94 35.74
N GLN A 34 -9.82 8.13 36.98
CA GLN A 34 -11.25 8.21 37.28
C GLN A 34 -11.87 9.40 36.54
N LEU A 35 -13.05 9.19 35.95
CA LEU A 35 -13.75 10.27 35.25
C LEU A 35 -14.17 11.35 36.25
N PRO A 36 -14.16 12.65 35.88
CA PRO A 36 -14.59 13.73 36.77
C PRO A 36 -16.03 13.58 37.31
N GLY A 37 -16.91 12.88 36.58
CA GLY A 37 -18.29 12.57 36.99
C GLY A 37 -18.51 11.17 37.58
N GLY A 38 -17.44 10.42 37.86
CA GLY A 38 -17.50 9.06 38.40
C GLY A 38 -17.82 7.97 37.37
N GLN A 39 -17.93 6.72 37.86
CA GLN A 39 -18.09 5.51 37.03
C GLN A 39 -19.53 5.31 36.50
N ALA A 40 -20.52 5.99 37.11
CA ALA A 40 -21.95 5.81 36.82
C ALA A 40 -22.31 5.97 35.33
N TRP A 41 -21.61 6.85 34.60
CA TRP A 41 -21.77 6.99 33.15
C TRP A 41 -21.43 5.70 32.40
N ILE A 42 -20.26 5.10 32.69
CA ILE A 42 -19.80 3.88 32.04
C ILE A 42 -20.76 2.72 32.36
N ASP A 43 -21.23 2.66 33.61
CA ASP A 43 -22.21 1.67 34.06
C ASP A 43 -23.53 1.81 33.28
N ALA A 44 -24.04 3.04 33.13
CA ALA A 44 -25.26 3.30 32.36
C ALA A 44 -25.13 2.93 30.87
N VAL A 45 -23.98 3.23 30.24
CA VAL A 45 -23.70 2.84 28.85
C VAL A 45 -23.68 1.32 28.71
N TRP A 46 -23.05 0.63 29.65
CA TRP A 46 -22.96 -0.83 29.67
C TRP A 46 -24.33 -1.48 29.84
N GLU A 47 -25.10 -1.07 30.84
CA GLU A 47 -26.45 -1.58 31.08
C GLU A 47 -27.37 -1.38 29.87
N ALA A 48 -27.32 -0.20 29.24
CA ALA A 48 -28.08 0.07 28.03
C ALA A 48 -27.68 -0.86 26.88
N ARG A 49 -26.38 -1.16 26.75
CA ARG A 49 -25.87 -2.08 25.74
C ARG A 49 -26.29 -3.53 26.02
N CYS A 50 -26.17 -4.02 27.26
CA CYS A 50 -26.61 -5.35 27.66
C CYS A 50 -28.12 -5.55 27.50
N ARG A 51 -28.94 -4.51 27.71
CA ARG A 51 -30.38 -4.58 27.42
C ARG A 51 -30.68 -4.84 25.94
N HIS A 52 -29.87 -4.29 25.04
CA HIS A 52 -30.01 -4.50 23.60
C HIS A 52 -29.37 -5.82 23.13
N SER A 53 -28.30 -6.25 23.78
CA SER A 53 -27.54 -7.47 23.42
C SER A 53 -27.20 -8.26 24.69
N PRO A 54 -28.13 -9.08 25.20
CA PRO A 54 -27.99 -9.77 26.49
C PRO A 54 -26.86 -10.80 26.56
N TRP A 55 -26.36 -11.23 25.40
CA TRP A 55 -25.24 -12.17 25.28
C TRP A 55 -23.86 -11.50 25.44
N LEU A 56 -23.79 -10.17 25.54
CA LEU A 56 -22.52 -9.48 25.77
C LEU A 56 -21.99 -9.75 27.17
N PHE A 57 -20.70 -10.05 27.25
CA PHE A 57 -19.96 -10.18 28.50
C PHE A 57 -18.84 -9.13 28.56
N ASN A 58 -18.44 -8.76 29.77
CA ASN A 58 -17.31 -7.86 29.97
C ASN A 58 -16.02 -8.67 30.08
N GLY A 59 -15.05 -8.41 29.20
CA GLY A 59 -13.72 -9.04 29.26
C GLY A 59 -12.64 -8.07 29.72
N SER A 60 -11.65 -8.57 30.47
CA SER A 60 -10.48 -7.77 30.85
C SER A 60 -9.54 -7.59 29.66
N LYS A 61 -8.81 -6.47 29.63
CA LYS A 61 -7.88 -6.13 28.55
C LYS A 61 -6.65 -5.45 29.14
N PHE A 62 -5.51 -5.58 28.46
CA PHE A 62 -4.34 -4.75 28.76
C PHE A 62 -4.58 -3.31 28.32
N ARG A 63 -4.28 -2.34 29.18
CA ARG A 63 -4.29 -0.91 28.83
C ARG A 63 -2.91 -0.48 28.40
N LEU A 64 -2.75 0.08 27.20
CA LEU A 64 -1.48 0.69 26.81
C LEU A 64 -1.37 2.11 27.36
N HIS A 65 -0.45 2.35 28.30
CA HIS A 65 -0.11 3.71 28.74
C HIS A 65 0.94 4.33 27.81
N SER A 66 2.07 3.64 27.63
CA SER A 66 3.16 4.10 26.77
C SER A 66 4.03 2.95 26.31
N ALA A 67 4.81 3.17 25.26
CA ALA A 67 5.83 2.25 24.80
C ALA A 67 7.14 3.02 24.58
N GLN A 68 8.24 2.51 25.13
CA GLN A 68 9.54 3.16 25.06
C GLN A 68 10.59 2.21 24.50
N LEU A 69 11.27 2.67 23.46
CA LEU A 69 12.40 1.98 22.86
C LEU A 69 13.70 2.51 23.47
N ASP A 70 14.52 1.63 24.02
CA ASP A 70 15.84 1.94 24.57
C ASP A 70 16.83 0.82 24.25
N GLY A 71 18.02 1.18 23.74
CA GLY A 71 19.08 0.21 23.42
C GLY A 71 18.65 -0.94 22.49
N GLY A 72 17.65 -0.72 21.62
CA GLY A 72 17.09 -1.77 20.74
C GLY A 72 16.07 -2.69 21.40
N SER A 73 15.76 -2.51 22.69
CA SER A 73 14.69 -3.22 23.39
C SER A 73 13.47 -2.33 23.60
N LEU A 74 12.27 -2.89 23.50
CA LEU A 74 11.01 -2.19 23.75
C LEU A 74 10.48 -2.52 25.14
N THR A 75 10.03 -1.51 25.88
CA THR A 75 9.25 -1.71 27.10
C THR A 75 7.82 -1.20 26.90
N PHE A 76 6.85 -2.09 27.01
CA PHE A 76 5.43 -1.75 27.15
C PHE A 76 5.13 -1.37 28.59
N ARG A 77 4.58 -0.17 28.83
CA ARG A 77 4.01 0.21 30.13
C ARG A 77 2.51 -0.03 30.09
N LEU A 78 2.05 -1.01 30.85
CA LEU A 78 0.69 -1.52 30.78
C LEU A 78 -0.03 -1.39 32.12
N GLY A 79 -1.30 -1.00 32.03
CA GLY A 79 -2.29 -1.15 33.08
C GLY A 79 -3.31 -2.24 32.73
N LEU A 80 -4.40 -2.28 33.49
CA LEU A 80 -5.60 -3.05 33.16
C LEU A 80 -6.75 -2.13 32.77
N THR A 81 -7.61 -2.66 31.92
CA THR A 81 -8.89 -2.06 31.52
C THR A 81 -9.87 -3.18 31.18
N CYS A 82 -11.04 -2.84 30.66
CA CYS A 82 -12.03 -3.83 30.21
C CYS A 82 -12.86 -3.33 29.03
N TYR A 83 -13.58 -4.25 28.40
CA TYR A 83 -14.45 -3.94 27.27
C TYR A 83 -15.55 -2.92 27.62
N LYS A 84 -16.11 -3.03 28.83
CA LYS A 84 -17.08 -2.06 29.38
C LYS A 84 -16.53 -0.64 29.41
N ASP A 85 -15.33 -0.46 29.95
CA ASP A 85 -14.67 0.86 30.01
C ASP A 85 -14.39 1.41 28.61
N PHE A 86 -14.00 0.56 27.66
CA PHE A 86 -13.79 0.95 26.27
C PHE A 86 -15.07 1.48 25.61
N LEU A 87 -16.21 0.81 25.83
CA LEU A 87 -17.50 1.28 25.33
C LEU A 87 -17.92 2.61 25.96
N GLY A 88 -17.68 2.78 27.27
CA GLY A 88 -18.04 3.98 28.02
C GLY A 88 -17.11 5.18 27.80
N THR A 89 -15.93 4.98 27.21
CA THR A 89 -14.92 6.03 26.99
C THR A 89 -14.54 6.19 25.52
N ASN A 90 -13.65 5.35 24.97
CA ASN A 90 -13.16 5.45 23.58
C ASN A 90 -14.27 5.43 22.53
N ARG A 91 -15.31 4.59 22.71
CA ARG A 91 -16.44 4.47 21.78
C ARG A 91 -17.65 5.35 22.16
N ALA A 92 -17.57 6.09 23.26
CA ALA A 92 -18.65 6.98 23.67
C ALA A 92 -18.65 8.25 22.82
N GLY A 93 -19.83 8.85 22.62
CA GLY A 93 -19.96 10.14 21.90
C GLY A 93 -19.17 11.29 22.54
N MET A 94 -18.82 11.16 23.82
CA MET A 94 -18.02 12.13 24.58
C MET A 94 -16.49 11.91 24.51
N ALA A 95 -16.00 10.93 23.74
CA ALA A 95 -14.57 10.58 23.73
C ALA A 95 -13.65 11.79 23.44
N ARG A 96 -14.02 12.65 22.49
CA ARG A 96 -13.24 13.88 22.19
C ARG A 96 -13.17 14.85 23.38
N HIS A 97 -14.25 14.98 24.13
CA HIS A 97 -14.28 15.82 25.33
C HIS A 97 -13.38 15.24 26.42
N LEU A 98 -13.43 13.91 26.63
CA LEU A 98 -12.51 13.21 27.54
C LEU A 98 -11.04 13.42 27.14
N GLN A 99 -10.73 13.42 25.84
CA GLN A 99 -9.39 13.72 25.37
C GLN A 99 -8.94 15.14 25.65
N GLN A 100 -9.82 16.13 25.49
CA GLN A 100 -9.53 17.53 25.79
C GLN A 100 -9.31 17.72 27.29
N GLN A 101 -10.21 17.17 28.11
CA GLN A 101 -10.13 17.25 29.56
C GLN A 101 -8.88 16.55 30.10
N GLY A 102 -8.53 15.36 29.57
CA GLY A 102 -7.31 14.65 29.96
C GLY A 102 -6.03 15.45 29.67
N ARG A 103 -5.97 16.16 28.53
CA ARG A 103 -4.86 17.08 28.24
C ARG A 103 -4.79 18.24 29.24
N GLN A 104 -5.94 18.80 29.64
CA GLN A 104 -5.98 19.91 30.58
C GLN A 104 -5.56 19.47 31.98
N ASP A 105 -6.05 18.32 32.45
CA ASP A 105 -5.88 17.89 33.83
C ASP A 105 -4.56 17.16 34.07
N PHE A 106 -4.03 16.45 33.05
CA PHE A 106 -2.85 15.60 33.18
C PHE A 106 -1.78 15.80 32.11
N GLY A 107 -2.02 16.66 31.12
CA GLY A 107 -1.13 16.77 29.95
C GLY A 107 -1.19 15.54 29.02
N ASP A 108 -2.16 14.64 29.20
CA ASP A 108 -2.29 13.39 28.44
C ASP A 108 -3.74 13.23 27.93
N SER A 109 -3.91 13.21 26.60
CA SER A 109 -5.23 13.04 26.00
C SER A 109 -5.85 11.67 26.23
N GLN A 110 -5.06 10.68 26.62
CA GLN A 110 -5.54 9.32 26.82
C GLN A 110 -5.82 9.02 28.30
N ALA A 111 -5.58 9.96 29.20
CA ALA A 111 -5.68 9.77 30.65
C ALA A 111 -7.04 9.23 31.11
N TYR A 112 -8.13 9.72 30.50
CA TYR A 112 -9.50 9.30 30.80
C TYR A 112 -10.04 8.18 29.88
N LEU A 113 -9.23 7.67 28.97
CA LEU A 113 -9.63 6.63 28.01
C LEU A 113 -9.17 5.24 28.46
N ALA A 114 -9.97 4.24 28.11
CA ALA A 114 -9.72 2.85 28.45
C ALA A 114 -8.47 2.31 27.75
N GLU A 115 -8.24 2.69 26.48
CA GLU A 115 -7.05 2.34 25.69
C GLU A 115 -6.69 0.83 25.69
N PRO A 116 -7.64 -0.09 25.39
CA PRO A 116 -7.30 -1.50 25.29
C PRO A 116 -6.32 -1.71 24.13
N LEU A 117 -5.19 -2.35 24.43
CA LEU A 117 -4.16 -2.70 23.46
C LEU A 117 -4.71 -3.70 22.45
N GLY A 118 -4.73 -3.33 21.17
CA GLY A 118 -4.99 -4.27 20.08
C GLY A 118 -3.70 -4.94 19.58
N VAL A 119 -3.87 -6.00 18.81
CA VAL A 119 -2.81 -6.64 18.01
C VAL A 119 -3.30 -6.87 16.60
N GLY A 120 -2.43 -6.69 15.61
CA GLY A 120 -2.71 -6.98 14.21
C GLY A 120 -1.50 -7.60 13.52
N ALA A 121 -1.70 -8.36 12.45
CA ALA A 121 -0.60 -8.98 11.70
C ALA A 121 -0.69 -8.80 10.19
N MET A 122 0.43 -8.36 9.62
CA MET A 122 0.74 -8.57 8.21
C MET A 122 1.17 -10.02 8.01
N VAL A 123 0.21 -10.90 7.67
CA VAL A 123 0.47 -12.30 7.35
C VAL A 123 0.99 -12.42 5.91
N HIS A 124 2.17 -13.00 5.75
CA HIS A 124 2.90 -13.07 4.48
C HIS A 124 3.11 -14.52 4.01
N THR A 125 2.51 -14.88 2.89
CA THR A 125 2.50 -16.25 2.34
C THR A 125 3.84 -16.64 1.69
N ALA A 126 4.01 -17.93 1.41
CA ALA A 126 5.21 -18.48 0.79
C ALA A 126 5.46 -17.95 -0.64
N ASP A 127 4.40 -17.55 -1.34
CA ASP A 127 4.38 -17.01 -2.71
C ASP A 127 4.25 -15.47 -2.77
N ASP A 128 4.74 -14.81 -1.71
CA ASP A 128 4.96 -13.35 -1.62
C ASP A 128 3.65 -12.52 -1.69
N CYS A 129 2.59 -13.02 -1.03
CA CYS A 129 1.30 -12.35 -0.92
C CYS A 129 0.96 -12.00 0.53
N PHE A 130 0.32 -10.86 0.76
CA PHE A 130 -0.21 -10.45 2.05
C PHE A 130 -1.70 -10.74 2.16
N VAL A 131 -2.12 -11.24 3.33
CA VAL A 131 -3.51 -11.60 3.63
C VAL A 131 -4.24 -10.40 4.23
N PHE A 132 -5.45 -10.17 3.73
CA PHE A 132 -6.41 -9.18 4.23
C PHE A 132 -7.79 -9.83 4.32
N LEU A 133 -8.64 -9.26 5.15
CA LEU A 133 -9.98 -9.78 5.43
C LEU A 133 -11.03 -8.70 5.17
N ARG A 134 -12.18 -9.12 4.64
CA ARG A 134 -13.36 -8.26 4.52
C ARG A 134 -14.19 -8.45 5.79
N ARG A 135 -14.25 -7.43 6.65
CA ARG A 135 -15.06 -7.48 7.87
C ARG A 135 -16.53 -7.71 7.54
N SER A 136 -17.22 -8.54 8.32
CA SER A 136 -18.66 -8.75 8.20
C SER A 136 -19.44 -7.44 8.42
N LEU A 137 -20.63 -7.32 7.85
CA LEU A 137 -21.50 -6.15 8.11
C LEU A 137 -22.11 -6.18 9.53
N LYS A 138 -21.95 -7.29 10.26
CA LYS A 138 -22.55 -7.51 11.58
C LYS A 138 -21.60 -7.19 12.74
N VAL A 139 -20.33 -6.87 12.47
CA VAL A 139 -19.35 -6.54 13.52
C VAL A 139 -19.61 -5.16 14.12
N GLY A 140 -19.20 -4.96 15.38
CA GLY A 140 -19.40 -3.70 16.11
C GLY A 140 -18.45 -2.56 15.73
N GLU A 141 -17.37 -2.82 14.98
CA GLU A 141 -16.39 -1.84 14.53
C GLU A 141 -16.07 -2.04 13.04
N ALA A 142 -16.07 -0.95 12.26
CA ALA A 142 -15.67 -0.95 10.85
C ALA A 142 -16.40 -1.98 9.95
N PRO A 143 -17.74 -2.07 9.97
CA PRO A 143 -18.46 -3.08 9.19
C PRO A 143 -18.21 -2.92 7.69
N GLY A 144 -17.89 -4.04 7.01
CA GLY A 144 -17.63 -4.07 5.56
C GLY A 144 -16.27 -3.52 5.11
N LEU A 145 -15.45 -2.98 6.02
CA LEU A 145 -14.11 -2.48 5.68
C LEU A 145 -13.10 -3.63 5.49
N ILE A 146 -11.95 -3.30 4.93
CA ILE A 146 -10.82 -4.23 4.82
C ILE A 146 -10.01 -4.13 6.11
N ASP A 147 -9.59 -5.28 6.62
CA ASP A 147 -8.77 -5.40 7.81
C ASP A 147 -7.62 -6.38 7.61
N ILE A 148 -6.71 -6.41 8.56
CA ILE A 148 -5.72 -7.47 8.73
C ILE A 148 -6.19 -8.44 9.83
N PRO A 149 -5.71 -9.70 9.86
CA PRO A 149 -5.95 -10.58 10.99
C PRO A 149 -5.49 -9.93 12.29
N GLY A 150 -6.31 -9.98 13.33
CA GLY A 150 -6.01 -9.29 14.58
C GLY A 150 -7.12 -9.38 15.62
N GLY A 151 -6.84 -8.82 16.80
CA GLY A 151 -7.75 -8.87 17.93
C GLY A 151 -7.15 -8.18 19.16
N HIS A 152 -7.38 -8.74 20.34
CA HIS A 152 -6.94 -8.13 21.59
C HIS A 152 -6.37 -9.16 22.57
N PRO A 153 -5.11 -9.06 23.00
CA PRO A 153 -4.55 -9.91 24.04
C PRO A 153 -5.32 -9.74 25.35
N GLU A 154 -5.50 -10.84 26.07
CA GLU A 154 -6.34 -10.89 27.26
C GLU A 154 -5.52 -11.27 28.50
N PRO A 155 -5.64 -10.51 29.61
CA PRO A 155 -5.03 -10.89 30.88
C PRO A 155 -5.44 -12.28 31.35
N GLN A 156 -6.68 -12.71 31.07
CA GLN A 156 -7.17 -14.04 31.44
C GLN A 156 -6.33 -15.17 30.81
N ALA A 157 -5.83 -15.00 29.59
CA ALA A 157 -4.95 -15.98 28.94
C ALA A 157 -3.59 -16.16 29.65
N VAL A 158 -3.20 -15.22 30.52
CA VAL A 158 -1.98 -15.30 31.34
C VAL A 158 -2.23 -16.06 32.65
N VAL A 159 -3.40 -15.86 33.28
CA VAL A 159 -3.71 -16.40 34.62
C VAL A 159 -4.59 -17.65 34.61
N GLY A 160 -5.23 -17.99 33.48
CA GLY A 160 -6.10 -19.16 33.35
C GLY A 160 -7.48 -18.94 33.97
N ASP A 161 -7.96 -19.90 34.76
CA ASP A 161 -9.34 -19.98 35.28
C ASP A 161 -9.70 -18.96 36.38
N VAL A 162 -9.01 -17.82 36.43
CA VAL A 162 -9.35 -16.71 37.33
C VAL A 162 -10.52 -15.93 36.73
N PRO A 163 -11.59 -15.63 37.50
CA PRO A 163 -12.67 -14.75 37.04
C PRO A 163 -12.12 -13.38 36.63
N GLU A 164 -12.61 -12.84 35.52
CA GLU A 164 -12.13 -11.59 34.90
C GLU A 164 -12.07 -10.41 35.89
N GLU A 165 -13.09 -10.27 36.74
CA GLU A 165 -13.19 -9.23 37.77
C GLU A 165 -12.20 -9.39 38.93
N SER A 166 -11.58 -10.57 39.06
CA SER A 166 -10.62 -10.91 40.11
C SER A 166 -9.17 -10.75 39.67
N ILE A 167 -8.91 -10.57 38.38
CA ILE A 167 -7.56 -10.40 37.85
C ILE A 167 -6.94 -9.11 38.41
N ARG A 168 -5.71 -9.20 38.93
CA ARG A 168 -4.92 -8.05 39.40
C ARG A 168 -3.56 -8.04 38.69
N LEU A 169 -2.98 -6.84 38.55
CA LEU A 169 -1.67 -6.67 37.91
C LEU A 169 -0.54 -7.48 38.57
N GLN A 170 -0.63 -7.69 39.89
CA GLN A 170 0.35 -8.46 40.66
C GLN A 170 0.35 -9.96 40.31
N ASP A 171 -0.75 -10.47 39.77
CA ASP A 171 -0.92 -11.88 39.41
C ASP A 171 -0.41 -12.18 37.98
N LEU A 172 0.08 -11.15 37.27
CA LEU A 172 0.50 -11.24 35.87
C LEU A 172 2.03 -11.23 35.77
N PRO A 173 2.69 -12.39 35.57
CA PRO A 173 4.13 -12.42 35.34
C PRO A 173 4.46 -11.64 34.07
N ARG A 174 5.34 -10.63 34.19
CA ARG A 174 5.67 -9.69 33.10
C ARG A 174 6.10 -10.40 31.80
N GLN A 175 6.87 -11.49 31.93
CA GLN A 175 7.29 -12.30 30.79
C GLN A 175 6.12 -13.00 30.11
N MET A 176 5.16 -13.50 30.89
CA MET A 176 3.96 -14.14 30.36
C MET A 176 3.02 -13.12 29.68
N VAL A 177 2.99 -11.87 30.15
CA VAL A 177 2.26 -10.79 29.47
C VAL A 177 2.84 -10.51 28.08
N VAL A 178 4.17 -10.38 27.95
CA VAL A 178 4.82 -10.22 26.63
C VAL A 178 4.52 -11.42 25.75
N LYS A 179 4.67 -12.64 26.29
CA LYS A 179 4.37 -13.88 25.59
C LYS A 179 2.90 -13.95 25.14
N GLU A 180 1.97 -13.44 25.92
CA GLU A 180 0.55 -13.35 25.55
C GLU A 180 0.32 -12.34 24.42
N ILE A 181 0.96 -11.17 24.45
CA ILE A 181 0.88 -10.19 23.36
C ILE A 181 1.36 -10.80 22.03
N PHE A 182 2.43 -11.59 22.05
CA PHE A 182 2.93 -12.27 20.83
C PHE A 182 2.11 -13.51 20.45
N ASN A 183 1.64 -14.32 21.40
CA ASN A 183 0.88 -15.53 21.06
C ASN A 183 -0.57 -15.26 20.70
N SER A 184 -1.18 -14.20 21.24
CA SER A 184 -2.55 -13.81 20.88
C SER A 184 -2.69 -13.63 19.38
N ILE A 185 -1.77 -12.92 18.73
CA ILE A 185 -1.85 -12.70 17.28
C ILE A 185 -1.75 -14.01 16.46
N LEU A 186 -1.00 -15.00 16.92
CA LEU A 186 -0.98 -16.31 16.27
C LEU A 186 -2.31 -17.06 16.45
N ARG A 187 -2.96 -16.93 17.62
CA ARG A 187 -4.29 -17.51 17.85
C ARG A 187 -5.35 -16.81 17.01
N GLU A 188 -5.32 -15.49 16.90
CA GLU A 188 -6.25 -14.74 16.02
C GLU A 188 -6.11 -15.20 14.56
N ILE A 189 -4.88 -15.34 14.04
CA ILE A 189 -4.65 -15.86 12.69
C ILE A 189 -5.20 -17.29 12.54
N ARG A 190 -5.03 -18.14 13.55
CA ARG A 190 -5.59 -19.51 13.54
C ARG A 190 -7.10 -19.47 13.57
N ASP A 191 -7.73 -18.64 14.38
CA ASP A 191 -9.17 -18.69 14.64
C ASP A 191 -9.97 -18.01 13.52
N GLU A 192 -9.45 -16.91 12.96
CA GLU A 192 -10.09 -16.14 11.89
C GLU A 192 -9.72 -16.67 10.48
N VAL A 193 -8.48 -17.11 10.27
CA VAL A 193 -7.98 -17.56 8.95
C VAL A 193 -7.84 -19.08 8.84
N ASN A 194 -8.05 -19.81 9.95
CA ASN A 194 -7.95 -21.27 10.02
C ASN A 194 -6.56 -21.81 9.65
N LEU A 195 -5.50 -21.04 9.94
CA LEU A 195 -4.12 -21.45 9.66
C LEU A 195 -3.54 -22.28 10.80
N PRO A 196 -2.96 -23.46 10.53
CA PRO A 196 -2.31 -24.24 11.57
C PRO A 196 -1.08 -23.52 12.13
N LEU A 197 -0.96 -23.43 13.46
CA LEU A 197 0.16 -22.76 14.14
C LEU A 197 1.56 -23.19 13.62
N PRO A 198 1.84 -24.48 13.32
CA PRO A 198 3.15 -24.89 12.79
C PRO A 198 3.51 -24.30 11.42
N THR A 199 2.55 -23.73 10.70
CA THR A 199 2.78 -23.05 9.41
C THR A 199 3.16 -21.59 9.58
N LEU A 200 3.05 -21.03 10.79
CA LEU A 200 3.30 -19.63 11.09
C LEU A 200 4.67 -19.47 11.76
N SER A 201 5.44 -18.46 11.34
CA SER A 201 6.67 -18.07 12.04
C SER A 201 6.34 -17.42 13.37
N GLN A 202 7.35 -17.32 14.25
CA GLN A 202 7.24 -16.43 15.39
C GLN A 202 6.94 -14.99 14.92
N PRO A 203 6.02 -14.27 15.58
CA PRO A 203 5.71 -12.89 15.22
C PRO A 203 6.88 -11.97 15.48
N VAL A 204 6.97 -10.93 14.66
CA VAL A 204 7.94 -9.86 14.84
C VAL A 204 7.18 -8.54 14.92
N LEU A 205 7.41 -7.78 15.99
CA LEU A 205 6.78 -6.48 16.20
C LEU A 205 7.40 -5.43 15.27
N LEU A 206 6.57 -4.81 14.42
CA LEU A 206 6.97 -3.73 13.50
C LEU A 206 6.83 -2.35 14.13
N GLY A 207 5.85 -2.17 15.02
CA GLY A 207 5.57 -0.89 15.64
C GLY A 207 4.21 -0.85 16.31
N ILE A 208 3.76 0.37 16.64
CA ILE A 208 2.48 0.63 17.28
C ILE A 208 1.81 1.78 16.53
N ALA A 209 0.57 1.55 16.08
CA ALA A 209 -0.26 2.55 15.44
C ALA A 209 -1.43 2.93 16.35
N ARG A 210 -1.96 4.14 16.18
CA ARG A 210 -3.16 4.62 16.87
C ARG A 210 -4.27 4.87 15.86
N ASN A 211 -5.45 4.34 16.15
CA ASN A 211 -6.67 4.59 15.41
C ASN A 211 -7.37 5.85 15.95
N GLN A 212 -7.28 6.95 15.21
CA GLN A 212 -7.87 8.24 15.60
C GLN A 212 -9.39 8.25 15.51
N THR A 213 -10.01 7.37 14.70
CA THR A 213 -11.47 7.19 14.66
C THR A 213 -12.00 6.52 15.95
N SER A 214 -11.15 5.79 16.66
CA SER A 214 -11.43 5.11 17.93
C SER A 214 -10.78 5.85 19.12
N ALA A 215 -10.78 7.19 19.05
CA ALA A 215 -10.22 8.09 20.07
C ALA A 215 -8.75 7.83 20.40
N GLY A 216 -7.96 7.40 19.40
CA GLY A 216 -6.52 7.18 19.54
C GLY A 216 -6.14 5.82 20.10
N ARG A 217 -7.06 4.84 20.20
CA ARG A 217 -6.76 3.47 20.65
C ARG A 217 -5.58 2.89 19.87
N ALA A 218 -4.63 2.31 20.59
CA ALA A 218 -3.42 1.76 20.00
C ALA A 218 -3.52 0.26 19.68
N SER A 219 -2.81 -0.16 18.63
CA SER A 219 -2.59 -1.56 18.26
C SER A 219 -1.10 -1.79 18.03
N ALA A 220 -0.58 -2.92 18.53
CA ALA A 220 0.74 -3.42 18.21
C ALA A 220 0.68 -4.22 16.89
N GLU A 221 1.50 -3.83 15.93
CA GLU A 221 1.43 -4.35 14.56
C GLU A 221 2.59 -5.31 14.30
N PHE A 222 2.26 -6.54 13.91
CA PHE A 222 3.19 -7.65 13.74
C PHE A 222 3.38 -8.02 12.27
N TYR A 223 4.50 -8.66 12.00
CA TYR A 223 4.75 -9.42 10.77
C TYR A 223 4.83 -10.91 11.12
N VAL A 224 4.12 -11.74 10.34
CA VAL A 224 4.11 -13.20 10.50
C VAL A 224 4.28 -13.83 9.12
N ARG A 225 5.29 -14.70 8.96
CA ARG A 225 5.47 -15.46 7.73
C ARG A 225 4.71 -16.78 7.80
N CYS A 226 3.97 -17.12 6.75
CA CYS A 226 3.30 -18.39 6.59
C CYS A 226 4.05 -19.26 5.56
N SER A 227 4.22 -20.55 5.85
CA SER A 227 4.83 -21.51 4.92
C SER A 227 3.87 -21.98 3.82
N LEU A 228 2.58 -21.65 3.92
CA LEU A 228 1.57 -21.97 2.91
C LEU A 228 1.53 -20.93 1.80
N THR A 229 1.15 -21.36 0.59
CA THR A 229 0.85 -20.48 -0.53
C THR A 229 -0.51 -19.79 -0.37
N LEU A 230 -0.77 -18.75 -1.17
CA LEU A 230 -2.08 -18.11 -1.26
C LEU A 230 -3.21 -19.11 -1.42
N GLU A 231 -3.07 -20.07 -2.34
CA GLU A 231 -4.13 -21.04 -2.65
C GLU A 231 -4.41 -21.95 -1.46
N GLN A 232 -3.36 -22.40 -0.76
CA GLN A 232 -3.51 -23.21 0.44
C GLN A 232 -4.13 -22.42 1.60
N VAL A 233 -3.74 -21.15 1.78
CA VAL A 233 -4.34 -20.25 2.78
C VAL A 233 -5.82 -20.03 2.49
N LYS A 234 -6.17 -19.80 1.22
CA LYS A 234 -7.56 -19.65 0.79
C LYS A 234 -8.40 -20.89 1.08
N GLN A 235 -7.89 -22.08 0.76
CA GLN A 235 -8.56 -23.35 1.07
C GLN A 235 -8.77 -23.54 2.57
N ARG A 236 -7.79 -23.16 3.40
CA ARG A 236 -7.92 -23.19 4.87
C ARG A 236 -9.02 -22.27 5.35
N TYR A 237 -9.04 -21.02 4.88
CA TYR A 237 -10.08 -20.05 5.21
C TYR A 237 -11.48 -20.56 4.82
N GLU A 238 -11.63 -21.18 3.64
CA GLU A 238 -12.91 -21.71 3.15
C GLU A 238 -13.43 -22.91 3.96
N ILE A 239 -12.55 -23.72 4.54
CA ILE A 239 -12.94 -24.77 5.51
C ILE A 239 -13.59 -24.14 6.76
N GLY A 240 -13.21 -22.91 7.09
CA GLY A 240 -13.69 -22.16 8.24
C GLY A 240 -12.98 -22.54 9.55
N GLY A 241 -12.88 -21.55 10.44
CA GLY A 241 -12.46 -21.70 11.83
C GLY A 241 -13.60 -21.40 12.81
N PRO A 242 -13.34 -21.40 14.13
CA PRO A 242 -14.29 -21.01 15.17
C PRO A 242 -14.95 -19.64 14.88
N GLU A 243 -14.18 -18.71 14.30
CA GLU A 243 -14.59 -17.32 14.06
C GLU A 243 -14.84 -17.00 12.58
N ALA A 244 -15.18 -17.99 11.77
CA ALA A 244 -15.43 -17.83 10.32
C ALA A 244 -16.57 -16.84 9.96
N GLN A 245 -17.29 -16.31 10.95
CA GLN A 245 -18.39 -15.36 10.77
C GLN A 245 -17.98 -13.89 10.92
N GLU A 246 -16.78 -13.62 11.46
CA GLU A 246 -16.30 -12.26 11.69
C GLU A 246 -15.86 -11.56 10.39
N SER A 247 -15.36 -12.34 9.44
CA SER A 247 -15.04 -11.90 8.08
C SER A 247 -15.94 -12.58 7.04
N THR A 248 -16.13 -11.91 5.90
CA THR A 248 -17.00 -12.34 4.79
C THR A 248 -16.22 -12.65 3.51
N GLY A 249 -14.91 -12.50 3.55
CA GLY A 249 -14.03 -12.81 2.44
C GLY A 249 -12.57 -12.58 2.79
N ILE A 250 -11.71 -13.31 2.10
CA ILE A 250 -10.26 -13.19 2.18
C ILE A 250 -9.73 -12.55 0.90
N ILE A 251 -8.80 -11.61 1.04
CA ILE A 251 -8.20 -10.84 -0.05
C ILE A 251 -6.69 -11.03 0.04
N PHE A 252 -6.05 -11.19 -1.12
CA PHE A 252 -4.61 -11.32 -1.20
C PHE A 252 -4.03 -10.22 -2.07
N ILE A 253 -2.98 -9.58 -1.57
CA ILE A 253 -2.23 -8.57 -2.32
C ILE A 253 -0.81 -9.09 -2.50
N LYS A 254 -0.44 -9.37 -3.75
CA LYS A 254 0.93 -9.74 -4.09
C LYS A 254 1.86 -8.55 -3.84
N ARG A 255 2.97 -8.79 -3.16
CA ARG A 255 4.00 -7.77 -2.99
C ARG A 255 4.53 -7.39 -4.36
N GLU A 256 4.56 -6.09 -4.63
CA GLU A 256 5.12 -5.60 -5.88
C GLU A 256 6.64 -5.83 -5.88
N ASN A 257 7.15 -6.39 -6.99
CA ASN A 257 8.59 -6.54 -7.19
C ASN A 257 9.27 -5.17 -6.99
N PRO A 258 10.30 -5.07 -6.13
CA PRO A 258 11.02 -3.83 -5.87
C PRO A 258 11.48 -3.11 -7.13
N ASP A 259 11.93 -3.84 -8.15
CA ASP A 259 12.38 -3.29 -9.43
C ASP A 259 11.24 -2.66 -10.23
N VAL A 260 10.06 -3.28 -10.20
CA VAL A 260 8.85 -2.75 -10.84
C VAL A 260 8.43 -1.46 -10.14
N ARG A 261 8.45 -1.46 -8.80
CA ARG A 261 8.13 -0.27 -8.00
C ARG A 261 9.11 0.88 -8.26
N LEU A 262 10.41 0.59 -8.25
CA LEU A 262 11.46 1.56 -8.56
C LEU A 262 11.33 2.08 -10.01
N SER A 263 11.10 1.19 -10.98
CA SER A 263 10.88 1.57 -12.38
C SER A 263 9.64 2.47 -12.55
N LYS A 264 8.56 2.23 -11.82
CA LYS A 264 7.37 3.11 -11.80
C LYS A 264 7.69 4.47 -11.19
N ALA A 265 8.39 4.50 -10.06
CA ALA A 265 8.79 5.74 -9.40
C ALA A 265 9.72 6.59 -10.29
N LEU A 266 10.76 5.98 -10.87
CA LEU A 266 11.65 6.61 -11.85
C LEU A 266 10.88 7.12 -13.07
N SER A 267 9.96 6.31 -13.63
CA SER A 267 9.14 6.73 -14.77
C SER A 267 8.31 7.97 -14.45
N TYR A 268 7.71 8.06 -13.26
CA TYR A 268 6.92 9.22 -12.86
C TYR A 268 7.80 10.47 -12.71
N VAL A 269 8.88 10.37 -11.93
CA VAL A 269 9.76 11.50 -11.64
C VAL A 269 10.38 12.04 -12.93
N LEU A 270 10.96 11.17 -13.75
CA LEU A 270 11.69 11.54 -14.95
C LEU A 270 10.80 12.00 -16.11
N ARG A 271 9.48 11.76 -16.09
CA ARG A 271 8.57 12.15 -17.18
C ARG A 271 7.62 13.27 -16.83
N HIS A 272 7.31 13.43 -15.54
CA HIS A 272 6.19 14.24 -15.08
C HIS A 272 6.55 15.09 -13.85
N GLY A 273 7.20 14.46 -12.85
CA GLY A 273 7.29 15.02 -11.50
C GLY A 273 8.54 15.83 -11.17
N ALA A 274 9.57 15.85 -12.03
CA ALA A 274 10.88 16.43 -11.69
C ALA A 274 10.78 17.87 -11.14
N ALA A 275 10.14 18.77 -11.88
CA ALA A 275 9.98 20.17 -11.47
C ALA A 275 9.19 20.32 -10.15
N GLN A 276 8.11 19.55 -9.98
CA GLN A 276 7.29 19.57 -8.75
C GLN A 276 8.05 19.07 -7.51
N LEU A 277 9.07 18.23 -7.73
CA LEU A 277 9.91 17.67 -6.69
C LEU A 277 11.21 18.46 -6.49
N GLY A 278 11.35 19.61 -7.14
CA GLY A 278 12.55 20.46 -7.04
C GLY A 278 13.80 19.82 -7.66
N LEU A 279 13.65 18.87 -8.59
CA LEU A 279 14.76 18.28 -9.32
C LEU A 279 15.07 19.10 -10.58
N GLU A 280 16.34 19.50 -10.72
CA GLU A 280 16.84 20.11 -11.94
C GLU A 280 16.98 19.06 -13.03
N MET A 281 16.30 19.30 -14.15
CA MET A 281 16.35 18.46 -15.34
C MET A 281 16.97 19.27 -16.48
N GLY A 282 18.01 18.71 -17.10
CA GLY A 282 18.62 19.30 -18.29
C GLY A 282 17.67 19.33 -19.49
N ALA A 283 18.01 20.15 -20.49
CA ALA A 283 17.23 20.24 -21.74
C ALA A 283 17.12 18.89 -22.48
N ASP A 284 18.08 17.99 -22.25
CA ASP A 284 18.15 16.63 -22.79
C ASP A 284 17.45 15.55 -21.94
N GLY A 285 16.85 15.98 -20.83
CA GLY A 285 16.03 15.18 -19.91
C GLY A 285 16.81 14.49 -18.80
N PHE A 286 18.13 14.68 -18.71
CA PHE A 286 18.95 14.06 -17.66
C PHE A 286 18.81 14.79 -16.32
N VAL A 287 18.82 13.99 -15.25
CA VAL A 287 18.82 14.42 -13.85
C VAL A 287 19.97 13.72 -13.13
N ASP A 288 20.60 14.40 -12.17
CA ASP A 288 21.63 13.83 -11.30
C ASP A 288 21.04 12.70 -10.42
N VAL A 289 21.70 11.53 -10.39
CA VAL A 289 21.21 10.36 -9.64
C VAL A 289 21.27 10.59 -8.14
N ALA A 290 22.28 11.29 -7.61
CA ALA A 290 22.37 11.56 -6.18
C ALA A 290 21.25 12.53 -5.74
N ALA A 291 20.98 13.57 -6.53
CA ALA A 291 19.84 14.46 -6.30
C ALA A 291 18.51 13.68 -6.34
N LEU A 292 18.33 12.80 -7.33
CA LEU A 292 17.13 11.96 -7.42
C LEU A 292 16.97 11.05 -6.19
N LEU A 293 18.03 10.37 -5.76
CA LEU A 293 18.01 9.48 -4.59
C LEU A 293 17.85 10.22 -3.26
N SER A 294 18.12 11.52 -3.21
CA SER A 294 17.85 12.36 -2.04
C SER A 294 16.36 12.60 -1.77
N LEU A 295 15.49 12.35 -2.76
CA LEU A 295 14.05 12.51 -2.55
C LEU A 295 13.51 11.44 -1.59
N PRO A 296 12.61 11.78 -0.65
CA PRO A 296 12.07 10.83 0.34
C PRO A 296 11.49 9.54 -0.25
N ARG A 297 10.95 9.63 -1.48
CA ARG A 297 10.40 8.51 -2.27
C ARG A 297 11.42 7.40 -2.56
N PHE A 298 12.70 7.74 -2.67
CA PHE A 298 13.78 6.81 -2.97
C PHE A 298 14.60 6.45 -1.72
N GLY A 299 14.05 6.69 -0.52
CA GLY A 299 14.68 6.26 0.73
C GLY A 299 15.03 4.77 0.71
N GLY A 300 16.30 4.46 0.99
CA GLY A 300 16.82 3.08 0.98
C GLY A 300 17.15 2.53 -0.41
N VAL A 301 16.96 3.29 -1.49
CA VAL A 301 17.39 2.90 -2.84
C VAL A 301 18.84 3.32 -3.06
N SER A 302 19.67 2.38 -3.49
CA SER A 302 21.07 2.61 -3.82
C SER A 302 21.28 2.92 -5.30
N VAL A 303 22.46 3.45 -5.64
CA VAL A 303 22.89 3.60 -7.05
C VAL A 303 22.96 2.24 -7.75
N ALA A 304 23.29 1.17 -7.03
CA ALA A 304 23.32 -0.18 -7.58
C ALA A 304 21.92 -0.65 -8.00
N ASP A 305 20.89 -0.35 -7.20
CA ASP A 305 19.50 -0.67 -7.54
C ASP A 305 19.05 0.09 -8.79
N VAL A 306 19.42 1.37 -8.90
CA VAL A 306 19.12 2.17 -10.11
C VAL A 306 19.79 1.56 -11.34
N ARG A 307 21.09 1.20 -11.25
CA ARG A 307 21.82 0.55 -12.35
C ARG A 307 21.16 -0.76 -12.74
N HIS A 308 20.83 -1.59 -11.76
CA HIS A 308 20.15 -2.87 -11.96
C HIS A 308 18.83 -2.67 -12.70
N VAL A 309 17.95 -1.79 -12.20
CA VAL A 309 16.66 -1.51 -12.84
C VAL A 309 16.81 -0.95 -14.25
N VAL A 310 17.83 -0.14 -14.53
CA VAL A 310 18.06 0.37 -15.88
C VAL A 310 18.50 -0.76 -16.82
N GLU A 311 19.37 -1.66 -16.36
CA GLU A 311 19.92 -2.78 -17.12
C GLU A 311 18.89 -3.89 -17.39
N THR A 312 18.10 -4.27 -16.39
CA THR A 312 17.11 -5.35 -16.47
C THR A 312 15.75 -4.90 -17.00
N ASN A 313 15.56 -3.61 -17.29
CA ASN A 313 14.31 -3.12 -17.84
C ASN A 313 14.09 -3.62 -19.27
N GLU A 314 13.21 -4.62 -19.45
CA GLU A 314 12.82 -5.15 -20.76
C GLU A 314 12.40 -4.05 -21.75
N LYS A 315 11.74 -3.01 -21.25
CA LYS A 315 11.23 -1.89 -22.05
C LYS A 315 12.28 -0.81 -22.35
N ARG A 316 13.50 -0.96 -21.83
CA ARG A 316 14.62 -0.01 -21.91
C ARG A 316 14.17 1.44 -21.72
N ARG A 317 13.44 1.69 -20.63
CA ARG A 317 12.78 3.00 -20.37
C ARG A 317 13.74 4.13 -20.11
N PHE A 318 14.95 3.82 -19.65
CA PHE A 318 15.87 4.77 -19.08
C PHE A 318 17.22 4.70 -19.78
N ALA A 319 18.00 5.76 -19.67
CA ALA A 319 19.40 5.80 -20.04
C ALA A 319 20.20 6.38 -18.87
N LEU A 320 21.36 5.77 -18.61
CA LEU A 320 22.36 6.28 -17.68
C LEU A 320 23.54 6.83 -18.47
N ARG A 321 24.14 7.91 -17.98
CA ARG A 321 25.44 8.40 -18.46
C ARG A 321 26.26 8.99 -17.34
N SER A 322 27.57 9.09 -17.54
CA SER A 322 28.39 10.03 -16.79
C SER A 322 28.24 11.41 -17.41
N HIS A 323 28.02 12.43 -16.60
CA HIS A 323 27.89 13.81 -17.06
C HIS A 323 29.20 14.25 -17.74
N PRO A 324 29.15 14.88 -18.92
CA PRO A 324 30.35 15.11 -19.74
C PRO A 324 31.45 15.95 -19.09
N SER A 325 31.10 16.88 -18.19
CA SER A 325 32.08 17.81 -17.61
C SER A 325 32.64 17.41 -16.25
N ASP A 326 31.88 16.67 -15.43
CA ASP A 326 32.23 16.39 -14.04
C ASP A 326 32.07 14.92 -13.64
N GLY A 327 31.67 14.06 -14.58
CA GLY A 327 31.57 12.61 -14.37
C GLY A 327 30.43 12.15 -13.46
N ARG A 328 29.58 13.06 -12.96
CA ARG A 328 28.44 12.70 -12.10
C ARG A 328 27.48 11.77 -12.83
N LEU A 329 26.95 10.76 -12.14
CA LEU A 329 26.02 9.82 -12.75
C LEU A 329 24.66 10.49 -12.96
N GLN A 330 24.17 10.47 -14.19
CA GLN A 330 22.87 11.02 -14.56
C GLN A 330 21.95 9.97 -15.17
N ILE A 331 20.65 10.15 -14.97
CA ILE A 331 19.58 9.31 -15.53
C ILE A 331 18.53 10.14 -16.26
N ARG A 332 17.98 9.62 -17.36
CA ARG A 332 16.78 10.17 -18.02
C ARG A 332 15.79 9.08 -18.42
N ALA A 333 14.56 9.47 -18.72
CA ALA A 333 13.63 8.62 -19.47
C ALA A 333 13.81 8.82 -20.99
N ASN A 334 13.79 7.73 -21.75
CA ASN A 334 14.02 7.73 -23.20
C ASN A 334 12.83 8.28 -24.01
N GLN A 335 11.63 8.27 -23.41
CA GLN A 335 10.39 8.79 -24.00
C GLN A 335 9.33 8.98 -22.91
N GLY A 336 8.20 9.60 -23.27
CA GLY A 336 6.97 9.56 -22.47
C GLY A 336 6.77 10.77 -21.58
N HIS A 337 7.54 11.82 -21.82
CA HIS A 337 7.53 13.08 -21.11
C HIS A 337 6.22 13.84 -21.33
N SER A 338 5.70 14.41 -20.23
CA SER A 338 4.82 15.59 -20.25
C SER A 338 5.60 16.86 -19.94
N LEU A 339 6.80 16.73 -19.38
CA LEU A 339 7.75 17.83 -19.21
C LEU A 339 8.30 18.23 -20.59
N GLN A 340 8.56 19.53 -20.79
CA GLN A 340 9.22 20.01 -21.99
C GLN A 340 10.70 19.62 -21.93
N VAL A 341 11.12 18.76 -22.85
CA VAL A 341 12.51 18.27 -22.99
C VAL A 341 12.92 18.53 -24.44
N SER A 342 13.53 19.69 -24.69
CA SER A 342 13.78 20.21 -26.05
C SER A 342 14.88 19.46 -26.79
N GLU A 343 15.84 18.89 -26.08
CA GLU A 343 17.00 18.18 -26.63
C GLU A 343 16.93 16.68 -26.37
N LEU A 344 15.72 16.13 -26.26
CA LEU A 344 15.55 14.69 -26.17
C LEU A 344 16.08 14.04 -27.45
N GLU A 345 16.91 13.00 -27.28
CA GLU A 345 17.52 12.31 -28.40
C GLU A 345 16.48 11.49 -29.17
N LEU A 346 15.98 12.08 -30.25
CA LEU A 346 14.96 11.54 -31.13
C LEU A 346 15.47 11.58 -32.56
N ILE A 347 15.46 10.43 -33.24
CA ILE A 347 15.89 10.32 -34.64
C ILE A 347 14.70 10.66 -35.53
N PRO A 348 14.72 11.74 -36.34
CA PRO A 348 13.64 12.05 -37.27
C PRO A 348 13.48 10.97 -38.34
N LEU A 349 12.24 10.61 -38.65
CA LEU A 349 11.91 9.67 -39.72
C LEU A 349 11.31 10.46 -40.89
N LEU A 350 12.15 10.83 -41.85
CA LEU A 350 11.81 11.79 -42.90
C LEU A 350 11.28 11.15 -44.18
N GLU A 351 11.52 9.85 -44.38
CA GLU A 351 11.14 9.13 -45.60
C GLU A 351 10.26 7.92 -45.25
N PRO A 352 9.30 7.54 -46.12
CA PRO A 352 8.45 6.36 -45.90
C PRO A 352 9.22 5.06 -45.65
N THR A 353 10.39 4.90 -46.28
CA THR A 353 11.30 3.75 -46.13
C THR A 353 11.92 3.64 -44.75
N ALA A 354 12.01 4.74 -43.99
CA ALA A 354 12.53 4.77 -42.62
C ALA A 354 11.48 4.38 -41.56
N LEU A 355 10.19 4.39 -41.93
CA LEU A 355 9.09 3.99 -41.05
C LEU A 355 9.03 2.46 -40.93
N PRO A 356 8.73 1.91 -39.74
CA PRO A 356 8.40 0.50 -39.61
C PRO A 356 7.19 0.11 -40.47
N GLN A 357 7.20 -1.11 -41.02
CA GLN A 357 6.06 -1.62 -41.81
C GLN A 357 4.73 -1.58 -41.06
N THR A 358 4.77 -1.80 -39.75
CA THR A 358 3.62 -1.68 -38.87
C THR A 358 3.92 -0.69 -37.76
N MET A 359 3.07 0.32 -37.64
CA MET A 359 3.07 1.23 -36.50
C MET A 359 1.68 1.19 -35.86
N ALA A 360 1.60 0.82 -34.58
CA ALA A 360 0.32 0.60 -33.93
C ALA A 360 0.23 1.28 -32.57
N HIS A 361 -0.95 1.83 -32.28
CA HIS A 361 -1.32 2.34 -30.96
C HIS A 361 -2.26 1.38 -30.26
N GLY A 362 -1.89 0.94 -29.04
CA GLY A 362 -2.78 0.11 -28.22
C GLY A 362 -3.63 0.96 -27.27
N THR A 363 -4.92 0.68 -27.23
CA THR A 363 -5.89 1.35 -26.36
C THR A 363 -6.90 0.34 -25.79
N TYR A 364 -7.79 0.81 -24.93
CA TYR A 364 -8.88 0.00 -24.37
C TYR A 364 -10.16 0.21 -25.16
N LEU A 365 -11.02 -0.82 -25.23
CA LEU A 365 -12.21 -0.82 -26.08
C LEU A 365 -13.17 0.32 -25.71
N ARG A 366 -13.28 0.64 -24.41
CA ARG A 366 -14.06 1.78 -23.90
C ARG A 366 -13.66 3.15 -24.49
N HIS A 367 -12.42 3.29 -24.97
CA HIS A 367 -11.93 4.54 -25.57
C HIS A 367 -12.09 4.58 -27.09
N TRP A 368 -12.38 3.43 -27.73
CA TRP A 368 -12.50 3.32 -29.18
C TRP A 368 -13.57 4.27 -29.77
N PRO A 369 -14.79 4.42 -29.20
CA PRO A 369 -15.80 5.30 -29.80
C PRO A 369 -15.33 6.76 -29.93
N ALA A 370 -14.63 7.29 -28.93
CA ALA A 370 -14.05 8.63 -28.97
C ALA A 370 -12.90 8.73 -29.96
N ILE A 371 -11.98 7.75 -29.97
CA ILE A 371 -10.82 7.74 -30.88
C ILE A 371 -11.24 7.59 -32.34
N CYS A 372 -12.27 6.79 -32.62
CA CYS A 372 -12.81 6.61 -33.96
C CYS A 372 -13.36 7.91 -34.55
N GLN A 373 -13.88 8.81 -33.70
CA GLN A 373 -14.41 10.10 -34.13
C GLN A 373 -13.35 11.21 -34.14
N GLY A 374 -12.52 11.28 -33.11
CA GLY A 374 -11.61 12.41 -32.87
C GLY A 374 -10.13 12.15 -33.16
N GLY A 375 -9.75 10.92 -33.52
CA GLY A 375 -8.35 10.54 -33.72
C GLY A 375 -7.62 10.20 -32.43
N LEU A 376 -6.32 9.96 -32.53
CA LEU A 376 -5.44 9.74 -31.38
C LEU A 376 -4.90 11.08 -30.89
N SER A 377 -4.97 11.35 -29.59
CA SER A 377 -4.42 12.57 -28.98
C SER A 377 -3.15 12.29 -28.20
N ARG A 378 -2.17 13.20 -28.25
CA ARG A 378 -1.02 13.20 -27.34
C ARG A 378 -1.42 13.44 -25.87
N MET A 379 -2.63 13.92 -25.62
CA MET A 379 -3.15 14.32 -24.30
C MET A 379 -2.16 15.27 -23.61
N GLY A 380 -1.84 15.05 -22.33
CA GLY A 380 -0.84 15.84 -21.60
C GLY A 380 0.62 15.49 -21.91
N ARG A 381 0.92 14.63 -22.89
CA ARG A 381 2.31 14.28 -23.26
C ARG A 381 2.77 15.06 -24.48
N ASN A 382 4.08 15.06 -24.72
CA ASN A 382 4.65 15.73 -25.88
C ASN A 382 4.32 15.03 -27.21
N HIS A 383 4.12 13.69 -27.17
CA HIS A 383 3.92 12.86 -28.36
C HIS A 383 2.89 11.75 -28.13
N ILE A 384 2.24 11.34 -29.22
CA ILE A 384 1.53 10.07 -29.37
C ILE A 384 2.58 8.95 -29.54
N HIS A 385 2.43 7.86 -28.79
CA HIS A 385 3.32 6.70 -28.83
C HIS A 385 2.75 5.60 -29.73
N LEU A 386 3.57 5.11 -30.65
CA LEU A 386 3.27 4.01 -31.55
C LEU A 386 4.33 2.91 -31.38
N ALA A 387 3.88 1.67 -31.21
CA ALA A 387 4.75 0.51 -31.23
C ALA A 387 5.10 0.13 -32.69
N PRO A 388 6.33 -0.31 -32.98
CA PRO A 388 6.75 -0.74 -34.31
C PRO A 388 6.30 -2.19 -34.63
N GLY A 389 5.02 -2.52 -34.38
CA GLY A 389 4.45 -3.86 -34.59
C GLY A 389 3.09 -4.05 -33.90
N LEU A 390 2.50 -5.26 -33.98
CA LEU A 390 1.32 -5.67 -33.20
C LEU A 390 1.65 -6.58 -31.99
N PRO A 391 0.84 -6.56 -30.92
CA PRO A 391 1.01 -7.46 -29.78
C PRO A 391 1.08 -8.93 -30.22
N GLY A 392 2.18 -9.59 -29.87
CA GLY A 392 2.46 -10.99 -30.25
C GLY A 392 3.57 -11.15 -31.29
N ASP A 393 3.99 -10.08 -31.98
CA ASP A 393 5.00 -10.15 -33.06
C ASP A 393 6.45 -10.35 -32.55
N GLY A 394 6.66 -10.76 -31.29
CA GLY A 394 7.97 -11.07 -30.69
C GLY A 394 8.95 -9.89 -30.52
N HIS A 395 8.75 -8.79 -31.24
CA HIS A 395 9.70 -7.67 -31.36
C HIS A 395 9.26 -6.36 -30.69
N ILE A 396 8.12 -6.34 -29.97
CA ILE A 396 7.61 -5.13 -29.31
C ILE A 396 8.10 -5.04 -27.88
N LEU A 397 9.18 -4.29 -27.68
CA LEU A 397 9.71 -4.01 -26.35
C LEU A 397 8.91 -2.92 -25.61
N SER A 398 8.36 -1.94 -26.34
CA SER A 398 7.75 -0.74 -25.74
C SER A 398 6.78 -0.06 -26.71
N GLY A 399 6.02 0.92 -26.23
CA GLY A 399 5.05 1.68 -27.05
C GLY A 399 3.61 1.16 -27.00
N MET A 400 3.37 -0.03 -26.44
CA MET A 400 2.01 -0.57 -26.24
C MET A 400 1.86 -1.25 -24.87
N ARG A 401 0.64 -1.20 -24.30
CA ARG A 401 0.29 -1.95 -23.09
C ARG A 401 -0.03 -3.40 -23.45
N GLN A 402 0.40 -4.35 -22.62
CA GLN A 402 0.11 -5.78 -22.84
C GLN A 402 -1.38 -6.10 -22.68
N ASP A 403 -2.06 -5.35 -21.82
CA ASP A 403 -3.49 -5.46 -21.54
C ASP A 403 -4.33 -4.50 -22.39
N CYS A 404 -3.92 -4.16 -23.62
CA CYS A 404 -4.81 -3.38 -24.50
C CYS A 404 -5.89 -4.28 -25.12
N ASP A 405 -7.07 -3.69 -25.39
CA ASP A 405 -8.18 -4.39 -26.05
C ASP A 405 -8.21 -4.12 -27.55
N VAL A 406 -7.58 -3.03 -27.99
CA VAL A 406 -7.63 -2.54 -29.36
C VAL A 406 -6.24 -2.10 -29.80
N ALA A 407 -5.83 -2.49 -31.01
CA ALA A 407 -4.67 -1.95 -31.71
C ALA A 407 -5.10 -1.19 -32.97
N ILE A 408 -4.71 0.08 -33.05
CA ILE A 408 -4.98 0.97 -34.18
C ILE A 408 -3.70 1.05 -35.01
N VAL A 409 -3.72 0.48 -36.21
CA VAL A 409 -2.58 0.48 -37.14
C VAL A 409 -2.63 1.76 -37.96
N ILE A 410 -1.51 2.46 -38.04
CA ILE A 410 -1.39 3.78 -38.66
C ILE A 410 -0.79 3.66 -40.06
N ASN A 411 -1.41 4.31 -41.03
CA ASN A 411 -0.84 4.58 -42.35
C ASN A 411 0.20 5.70 -42.23
N GLY A 412 1.39 5.32 -41.76
CA GLY A 412 2.53 6.22 -41.60
C GLY A 412 2.95 6.95 -42.87
N PRO A 413 3.13 6.26 -44.01
CA PRO A 413 3.50 6.91 -45.26
C PRO A 413 2.55 8.03 -45.68
N GLN A 414 1.24 7.82 -45.58
CA GLN A 414 0.25 8.84 -45.88
C GLN A 414 0.35 10.02 -44.91
N ALA A 415 0.42 9.75 -43.60
CA ALA A 415 0.50 10.82 -42.61
C ALA A 415 1.78 11.65 -42.75
N LEU A 416 2.90 11.00 -43.06
CA LEU A 416 4.19 11.66 -43.32
C LEU A 416 4.13 12.54 -44.57
N ALA A 417 3.50 12.06 -45.67
CA ALA A 417 3.29 12.83 -46.89
C ALA A 417 2.42 14.08 -46.65
N ASP A 418 1.45 13.98 -45.75
CA ASP A 418 0.58 15.08 -45.34
C ASP A 418 1.23 16.01 -44.29
N GLY A 419 2.50 15.78 -43.94
CA GLY A 419 3.29 16.67 -43.08
C GLY A 419 3.33 16.29 -41.59
N ILE A 420 2.72 15.17 -41.18
CA ILE A 420 2.83 14.67 -39.80
C ILE A 420 4.25 14.16 -39.55
N LYS A 421 4.90 14.71 -38.54
CA LYS A 421 6.28 14.35 -38.19
C LYS A 421 6.32 13.05 -37.40
N PHE A 422 7.32 12.21 -37.69
CA PHE A 422 7.62 11.01 -36.92
C PHE A 422 9.07 11.00 -36.45
N TYR A 423 9.26 10.42 -35.27
CA TYR A 423 10.56 10.26 -34.65
C TYR A 423 10.70 8.85 -34.09
N ARG A 424 11.93 8.36 -34.01
CA ARG A 424 12.30 7.14 -33.30
C ARG A 424 13.08 7.50 -32.04
N SER A 425 12.59 7.04 -30.91
CA SER A 425 13.29 7.16 -29.62
C SER A 425 14.42 6.13 -29.49
N ALA A 426 15.31 6.34 -28.52
CA ALA A 426 16.43 5.44 -28.22
C ALA A 426 16.02 3.98 -27.94
N ASN A 427 14.78 3.72 -27.48
CA ASN A 427 14.26 2.36 -27.28
C ASN A 427 13.32 1.88 -28.40
N GLY A 428 13.38 2.49 -29.58
CA GLY A 428 12.69 2.04 -30.78
C GLY A 428 11.19 2.35 -30.85
N VAL A 429 10.64 3.07 -29.86
CA VAL A 429 9.24 3.54 -29.93
C VAL A 429 9.14 4.66 -30.95
N ILE A 430 8.12 4.59 -31.81
CA ILE A 430 7.82 5.63 -32.78
C ILE A 430 6.94 6.68 -32.12
N LEU A 431 7.28 7.95 -32.31
CA LEU A 431 6.65 9.09 -31.68
C LEU A 431 6.19 10.06 -32.75
N THR A 432 5.01 10.63 -32.57
CA THR A 432 4.54 11.76 -33.38
C THR A 432 3.92 12.82 -32.48
N PRO A 433 4.20 14.12 -32.70
CA PRO A 433 3.51 15.17 -31.97
C PRO A 433 2.03 15.26 -32.36
N GLY A 434 1.63 14.64 -33.48
CA GLY A 434 0.35 14.89 -34.14
C GLY A 434 0.42 16.10 -35.06
N ASP A 435 -0.75 16.56 -35.48
CA ASP A 435 -0.98 17.82 -36.17
C ASP A 435 -0.83 19.03 -35.23
N ALA A 436 -1.27 20.22 -35.68
CA ALA A 436 -1.20 21.45 -34.90
C ALA A 436 -1.97 21.36 -33.56
N GLU A 437 -3.01 20.53 -33.49
CA GLU A 437 -3.83 20.31 -32.29
C GLU A 437 -3.29 19.14 -31.44
N GLY A 438 -2.20 18.50 -31.87
CA GLY A 438 -1.63 17.33 -31.21
C GLY A 438 -2.44 16.06 -31.42
N LEU A 439 -3.17 15.98 -32.53
CA LEU A 439 -3.98 14.83 -32.93
C LEU A 439 -3.34 14.07 -34.09
N LEU A 440 -3.60 12.77 -34.15
CA LEU A 440 -3.42 11.97 -35.34
C LEU A 440 -4.82 11.56 -35.83
N PRO A 441 -5.35 12.27 -36.86
CA PRO A 441 -6.73 12.09 -37.32
C PRO A 441 -7.06 10.66 -37.76
N PRO A 442 -8.35 10.24 -37.68
CA PRO A 442 -8.78 8.89 -38.08
C PRO A 442 -8.50 8.54 -39.54
N GLN A 443 -8.35 9.52 -40.42
CA GLN A 443 -8.00 9.30 -41.83
C GLN A 443 -6.66 8.56 -42.01
N TYR A 444 -5.79 8.59 -41.00
CA TYR A 444 -4.54 7.85 -40.99
C TYR A 444 -4.65 6.47 -40.37
N PHE A 445 -5.83 6.01 -39.97
CA PHE A 445 -6.01 4.66 -39.46
C PHE A 445 -6.11 3.69 -40.63
N GLN A 446 -5.09 2.86 -40.81
CA GLN A 446 -5.06 1.86 -41.89
C GLN A 446 -6.01 0.70 -41.59
N ARG A 447 -6.05 0.25 -40.33
CA ARG A 447 -6.96 -0.80 -39.83
C ARG A 447 -6.98 -0.80 -38.30
N VAL A 448 -8.06 -1.31 -37.72
CA VAL A 448 -8.24 -1.38 -36.27
C VAL A 448 -8.59 -2.80 -35.88
N LEU A 449 -7.86 -3.34 -34.92
CA LEU A 449 -8.02 -4.70 -34.43
C LEU A 449 -8.50 -4.66 -32.99
N GLN A 450 -9.64 -5.26 -32.71
CA GLN A 450 -9.94 -5.73 -31.36
C GLN A 450 -9.05 -6.95 -31.08
N LEU A 451 -8.36 -6.96 -29.95
CA LEU A 451 -7.44 -8.01 -29.51
C LEU A 451 -8.08 -8.93 -28.47
N ARG A 452 -9.00 -8.41 -27.65
CA ARG A 452 -9.66 -9.13 -26.55
C ARG A 452 -11.17 -8.80 -26.50
N PRO A 453 -12.04 -9.71 -26.03
CA PRO A 453 -11.74 -11.12 -25.74
C PRO A 453 -11.36 -11.90 -27.01
N ASP A 454 -11.95 -11.52 -28.16
CA ASP A 454 -11.69 -12.17 -29.45
C ASP A 454 -11.04 -11.21 -30.44
N ARG A 455 -10.15 -11.77 -31.27
CA ARG A 455 -9.50 -11.03 -32.35
C ARG A 455 -10.46 -10.80 -33.51
N ARG A 456 -10.77 -9.53 -33.79
CA ARG A 456 -11.57 -9.13 -34.97
C ARG A 456 -11.22 -7.74 -35.47
N LEU A 457 -11.50 -7.48 -36.75
CA LEU A 457 -11.44 -6.15 -37.31
C LEU A 457 -12.60 -5.29 -36.79
N LEU A 458 -12.29 -4.06 -36.39
CA LEU A 458 -13.29 -3.03 -36.12
C LEU A 458 -13.46 -2.16 -37.36
N PRO A 459 -14.69 -1.74 -37.69
CA PRO A 459 -14.94 -0.92 -38.87
C PRO A 459 -14.26 0.45 -38.71
N LEU A 460 -13.55 0.86 -39.75
CA LEU A 460 -13.25 2.25 -40.04
C LEU A 460 -14.50 2.80 -40.72
N LYS A 461 -15.02 3.94 -40.26
CA LYS A 461 -16.22 4.54 -40.86
C LYS A 461 -16.00 4.90 -42.33
#